data_AF-A0A1S7LFN4-F1
#
_entry.id   AF-A0A1S7LFN4-F1
#
_cell.length_a   1.000
_cell.length_b   1.000
_cell.length_c   1.000
_cell.angle_alpha   90.00
_cell.angle_beta   90.00
_cell.angle_gamma   90.00
#
_symmetry.space_group_name_H-M   'P 1'
#
loop_
_entity.id
_entity.type
_entity.pdbx_description
1 polymer ?
#
loop_
_entity_poly.entity_id
_entity_poly.type
_entity_poly.pdbx_seq_one_letter_code
_entity_poly.pdbx_strand_id
1 'polypeptide(L)' 'MEERVKGGNIKLRPDEWRSGENIWLMDVLGPVEVQKEMISKLKEQVFKEKKVKSLQPAPDGKGMAAVEW' A
#
# COMPACT_ATOMS: atom_id res chain seq x y z
N MET A 1 -9.56 5.32 10.37
CA MET A 1 -8.38 5.60 9.52
C MET A 1 -8.42 4.72 8.27
N GLU A 2 -8.39 3.39 8.40
CA GLU A 2 -8.35 2.48 7.25
C GLU A 2 -9.45 2.69 6.20
N GLU A 3 -10.72 2.85 6.60
CA GLU A 3 -11.83 3.11 5.68
C GLU A 3 -11.63 4.38 4.83
N ARG A 4 -10.97 5.40 5.39
CA ARG A 4 -10.65 6.65 4.69
C ARG A 4 -9.55 6.45 3.66
N VAL A 5 -8.54 5.63 4.00
CA VAL A 5 -7.46 5.25 3.08
C VAL A 5 -8.01 4.42 1.92
N LYS A 6 -8.88 3.43 2.20
CA LYS A 6 -9.57 2.63 1.17
C LYS A 6 -10.37 3.51 0.19
N GLY A 7 -10.95 4.60 0.67
CA GLY A 7 -11.64 5.60 -0.14
C GLY A 7 -10.73 6.57 -0.91
N GLY A 8 -9.41 6.35 -0.93
CA GLY A 8 -8.43 7.16 -1.67
C GLY A 8 -7.95 8.42 -0.94
N ASN A 9 -8.39 8.67 0.30
CA ASN A 9 -7.92 9.80 1.10
C ASN A 9 -6.73 9.38 1.98
N ILE A 10 -5.53 9.61 1.47
CA ILE A 10 -4.26 9.15 2.05
C ILE A 10 -3.61 10.12 3.05
N LYS A 11 -4.26 11.23 3.41
CA LYS A 11 -3.68 12.19 4.36
C LYS A 11 -3.72 11.65 5.80
N LEU A 12 -2.60 11.14 6.30
CA LEU A 12 -2.51 10.63 7.67
C LEU A 12 -1.95 11.69 8.62
N ARG A 13 -2.53 11.77 9.82
CA ARG A 13 -1.91 12.49 10.94
C ARG A 13 -0.70 11.69 11.48
N PRO A 14 0.27 12.33 12.16
CA PRO A 14 1.42 11.63 12.73
C PRO A 14 1.07 10.44 13.64
N ASP A 15 0.01 10.55 14.45
CA ASP A 15 -0.48 9.48 15.33
C ASP A 15 -1.06 8.28 14.54
N GLU A 16 -1.62 8.55 13.36
CA GLU A 16 -2.23 7.51 12.52
C GLU A 16 -1.19 6.60 11.85
N TRP A 17 0.07 7.01 11.75
CA TRP A 17 1.14 6.17 11.19
C TRP A 17 1.48 4.95 12.04
N ARG A 18 1.17 4.98 13.33
CA ARG A 18 1.45 3.90 14.29
C ARG A 18 0.19 3.39 14.99
N SER A 19 -0.98 3.59 14.39
CA SER A 19 -2.26 3.32 15.05
C SER A 19 -2.69 1.84 15.07
N GLY A 20 -1.82 0.90 14.69
CA GLY A 20 -2.14 -0.53 14.70
C GLY A 20 -1.15 -1.41 13.93
N GLU A 21 -1.56 -2.66 13.69
CA GLU A 21 -0.72 -3.70 13.08
C GLU A 21 -0.90 -3.83 11.56
N ASN A 22 -1.93 -3.19 10.99
CA ASN A 22 -2.23 -3.25 9.56
C ASN A 22 -1.19 -2.44 8.77
N ILE A 23 -0.45 -3.13 7.90
CA ILE A 23 0.60 -2.51 7.09
C ILE A 23 0.00 -1.99 5.79
N TRP A 24 0.24 -0.71 5.50
CA TRP A 24 -0.12 -0.07 4.25
C TRP A 24 1.13 0.43 3.52
N LEU A 25 1.31 -0.01 2.29
CA LEU A 25 2.25 0.58 1.37
C LEU A 25 1.61 1.84 0.77
N MET A 26 2.08 3.01 1.23
CA MET A 26 1.50 4.30 0.86
C MET A 26 1.94 4.73 -0.54
N ASP A 27 3.26 4.83 -0.75
CA ASP A 27 3.84 5.30 -2.01
C ASP A 27 5.11 4.52 -2.33
N VAL A 28 5.31 4.22 -3.62
CA VAL A 28 6.58 3.75 -4.18
C VAL A 28 6.93 4.67 -5.33
N LEU A 29 8.07 5.33 -5.23
CA LEU A 29 8.51 6.34 -6.20
C LEU A 29 9.79 5.85 -6.87
N GLY A 30 9.85 5.96 -8.20
CA GLY A 30 11.02 5.57 -9.00
C GLY A 30 10.63 5.11 -10.41
N PRO A 31 11.58 4.67 -11.25
CA PRO A 31 11.30 4.01 -12.52
C PRO A 31 10.47 2.73 -12.31
N VAL A 32 9.62 2.37 -13.27
CA VAL A 32 8.67 1.24 -13.15
C VAL A 32 9.38 -0.07 -12.84
N GLU A 33 10.53 -0.30 -13.45
CA GLU A 33 11.35 -1.50 -13.27
C GLU A 33 11.83 -1.61 -11.81
N VAL A 34 12.31 -0.49 -11.26
CA VAL A 34 12.78 -0.39 -9.87
C VAL A 34 11.61 -0.56 -8.90
N GLN A 35 10.45 0.03 -9.20
CA GLN A 35 9.25 -0.14 -8.36
C GLN A 35 8.85 -1.62 -8.27
N LYS A 36 8.83 -2.34 -9.41
CA LYS A 36 8.48 -3.77 -9.45
C LYS A 36 9.47 -4.62 -8.65
N GLU A 37 10.78 -4.39 -8.84
CA GLU A 37 11.83 -5.09 -8.10
C GLU A 37 11.70 -4.84 -6.59
N MET A 38 11.50 -3.59 -6.19
CA MET A 38 11.31 -3.21 -4.78
C MET A 38 10.07 -3.87 -4.16
N ILE A 39 8.93 -3.87 -4.86
CA ILE A 39 7.70 -4.50 -4.37
C ILE A 39 7.90 -6.02 -4.20
N SER A 40 8.56 -6.70 -5.15
CA SER A 40 8.89 -8.13 -5.01
C SER A 40 9.80 -8.39 -3.80
N LYS A 41 10.87 -7.60 -3.62
CA LYS A 41 11.73 -7.70 -2.43
C LYS A 41 10.98 -7.46 -1.12
N LEU A 42 10.09 -6.47 -1.07
CA LEU A 42 9.27 -6.19 0.10
C LEU A 42 8.37 -7.38 0.45
N LYS A 43 7.72 -8.00 -0.56
CA LYS A 43 6.88 -9.19 -0.41
C LYS A 43 7.66 -10.40 0.11
N GLU A 44 8.80 -10.68 -0.50
CA GLU A 44 9.50 -11.95 -0.30
C GLU A 44 10.46 -11.93 0.89
N GLN A 45 11.01 -10.77 1.22
CA GLN A 45 12.11 -10.66 2.19
C GLN A 45 11.76 -9.87 3.45
N VAL A 46 10.98 -8.79 3.33
CA VAL A 46 10.73 -7.86 4.45
C VAL A 46 9.42 -8.16 5.17
N PHE A 47 8.34 -8.32 4.40
CA PHE A 47 6.99 -8.56 4.91
C PHE A 47 6.53 -9.99 4.64
N LYS A 48 7.48 -10.92 4.54
CA LYS A 48 7.20 -12.34 4.41
C LYS A 48 6.20 -12.77 5.51
N GLU A 49 5.14 -13.46 5.11
CA GLU A 49 4.04 -13.92 5.98
C GLU A 49 3.14 -12.82 6.58
N LYS A 50 3.38 -11.54 6.26
CA LYS A 50 2.52 -10.43 6.66
C LYS A 50 1.62 -10.02 5.51
N LYS A 51 0.37 -9.71 5.83
CA LYS A 51 -0.58 -9.12 4.89
C LYS A 51 -0.28 -7.63 4.76
N VAL A 52 0.04 -7.18 3.55
CA VAL A 52 0.26 -5.76 3.27
C VAL A 52 -0.80 -5.27 2.31
N LYS A 53 -1.35 -4.11 2.61
CA LYS A 53 -2.36 -3.45 1.78
C LYS A 53 -1.71 -2.35 0.96
N SER A 54 -2.23 -2.11 -0.24
CA SER A 54 -1.80 -1.03 -1.12
C SER A 54 -3.00 -0.49 -1.90
N LEU A 55 -2.96 0.79 -2.25
CA LEU A 55 -3.88 1.33 -3.24
C LEU A 55 -3.31 1.09 -4.63
N GLN A 56 -4.07 0.43 -5.49
CA GLN A 56 -3.71 0.18 -6.89
C GLN A 56 -4.82 0.67 -7.81
N PRO A 57 -4.54 1.02 -9.08
CA PRO A 57 -5.58 1.31 -10.05
C PRO A 57 -6.60 0.17 -10.09
N ALA A 58 -7.88 0.51 -10.03
CA ALA A 58 -8.93 -0.49 -10.11
C ALA A 58 -8.88 -1.20 -11.49
N PRO A 59 -9.22 -2.50 -11.58
CA PRO A 59 -9.15 -3.25 -12.85
C PRO A 59 -10.04 -2.67 -13.96
N ASP A 60 -11.11 -1.97 -13.57
CA ASP A 60 -12.03 -1.27 -14.48
C ASP A 60 -11.49 0.11 -14.94
N GLY A 61 -10.28 0.48 -14.50
CA GLY A 61 -9.64 1.76 -14.79
C GLY A 61 -10.23 2.95 -14.04
N LYS A 62 -11.19 2.74 -13.12
CA LYS A 62 -11.88 3.82 -12.41
C LYS A 62 -11.38 3.92 -10.97
N GLY A 63 -10.52 4.90 -10.74
CA GLY A 63 -10.04 5.22 -9.40
C GLY A 63 -9.07 4.18 -8.85
N MET A 64 -9.09 4.01 -7.53
CA MET A 64 -8.16 3.14 -6.80
C MET A 64 -8.92 2.07 -6.03
N ALA A 65 -8.35 0.87 -5.96
CA ALA A 65 -8.82 -0.24 -5.15
C ALA A 65 -7.78 -0.60 -4.09
N ALA A 66 -8.25 -0.95 -2.89
CA ALA A 66 -7.39 -1.54 -1.87
C ALA A 66 -7.12 -2.99 -2.23
N VAL A 67 -5.84 -3.32 -2.42
CA VAL A 67 -5.37 -4.68 -2.73
C VAL A 67 -4.51 -5.18 -1.58
N GLU A 68 -4.86 -6.34 -1.05
CA GLU A 68 -4.07 -7.08 -0.06
C GLU A 68 -3.20 -8.10 -0.79
N TRP A 69 -1.92 -8.16 -0.43
CA TRP A 69 -0.94 -9.11 -0.96
C TRP A 69 -0.02 -9.65 0.14
#